data_AF-A0A510TR26-F1
#
_entry.id   AF-A0A510TR26-F1
#
_cell.length_a   1.000
_cell.length_b   1.000
_cell.length_c   1.000
_cell.angle_alpha   90.00
_cell.angle_beta   90.00
_cell.angle_gamma   90.00
#
_symmetry.space_group_name_H-M   'P 1'
#
loop_
_entity.id
_entity.type
_entity.pdbx_description
1 polymer ?
#
loop_
_entity_poly.entity_id
_entity_poly.type
_entity_poly.pdbx_seq_one_letter_code
_entity_poly.pdbx_strand_id
1 'polypeptide(L)'
;MNCTDASMDALRRSGDEFADAVVATLFERGEVGTFNTLMRYVSTAGAPLPDGLPDVAREYLRATSVPPAWVDWAEMERARLFFIDNNVHISTALSFASMPACYVVPHVARLLSATHGLDYPSKRMAETGQFTVHLMRPDAFEAGGRFVPAAQKVRLLHASIRHHLEREDRWDTAVLGTPICQEDMIGGQMFFSLLVLDSLDRLGVHMSVEGAEAYFYAWRVVGAILGVDQDAVPKNLEEARRFLDLYMIRHMGPSPEGAHLTGQLIDLYEEVVPGTFFDPIVSALIRHLIGDTCADWLGVPHTAWDSVVKAVPHLLGVLETIEDRSPLGAWALDRLGHLTTVLELSSLTRGRVMHYAIPEHLKKDFGVSGSVPRTRRWTPPAPSVAS
;
A
#
# COMPACT_ATOMS: atom_id res chain seq x y z
N MET A 1 9.21 -12.15 -16.05
CA MET A 1 9.96 -11.25 -16.98
C MET A 1 11.45 -11.28 -16.61
N ASN A 2 12.39 -11.16 -17.57
CA ASN A 2 13.78 -10.87 -17.22
C ASN A 2 13.91 -9.38 -16.90
N CYS A 3 13.76 -9.03 -15.62
CA CYS A 3 13.98 -7.67 -15.13
C CYS A 3 15.46 -7.28 -15.32
N THR A 4 15.72 -6.42 -16.31
CA THR A 4 17.03 -5.87 -16.69
C THR A 4 16.95 -4.36 -16.71
N ASP A 5 18.09 -3.67 -16.59
CA ASP A 5 18.13 -2.20 -16.68
C ASP A 5 17.47 -1.69 -17.96
N ALA A 6 17.73 -2.33 -19.11
CA ALA A 6 17.13 -1.94 -20.38
C ALA A 6 15.59 -2.07 -20.40
N SER A 7 15.04 -3.16 -19.82
CA SER A 7 13.59 -3.32 -19.70
C SER A 7 12.97 -2.29 -18.75
N MET A 8 13.68 -1.93 -17.66
CA MET A 8 13.24 -0.93 -16.70
C MET A 8 13.26 0.48 -17.32
N ASP A 9 14.32 0.83 -18.07
CA ASP A 9 14.45 2.10 -18.77
C ASP A 9 13.35 2.29 -19.84
N ALA A 10 12.88 1.22 -20.47
CA ALA A 10 11.76 1.28 -21.40
C ALA A 10 10.44 1.66 -20.67
N LEU A 11 10.18 1.03 -19.52
CA LEU A 11 8.99 1.31 -18.70
C LEU A 11 8.97 2.75 -18.17
N ARG A 12 10.13 3.39 -17.99
CA ARG A 12 10.23 4.80 -17.59
C ARG A 12 9.72 5.79 -18.62
N ARG A 13 9.57 5.38 -19.88
CA ARG A 13 9.17 6.26 -20.99
C ARG A 13 7.68 6.20 -21.31
N SER A 14 6.94 5.36 -20.57
CA SER A 14 5.51 5.12 -20.80
C SER A 14 4.74 5.31 -19.50
N GLY A 15 3.59 5.97 -19.59
CA GLY A 15 2.57 5.97 -18.54
C GLY A 15 1.41 5.04 -18.91
N ASP A 16 0.18 5.50 -18.74
CA ASP A 16 -1.04 4.80 -19.13
C ASP A 16 -1.75 5.56 -20.25
N GLU A 17 -1.45 5.16 -21.49
CA GLU A 17 -1.88 5.84 -22.72
C GLU A 17 -3.41 6.00 -22.80
N PHE A 18 -4.17 5.02 -22.30
CA PHE A 18 -5.63 5.06 -22.35
C PHE A 18 -6.20 6.13 -21.42
N ALA A 19 -5.74 6.19 -20.17
CA ALA A 19 -6.17 7.22 -19.24
C ALA A 19 -5.64 8.61 -19.63
N ASP A 20 -4.46 8.68 -20.25
CA ASP A 20 -3.89 9.93 -20.76
C ASP A 20 -4.72 10.55 -21.85
N ALA A 21 -5.11 9.75 -22.83
CA ALA A 21 -5.94 10.21 -23.93
C ALA A 21 -7.27 10.78 -23.41
N VAL A 22 -7.85 10.15 -22.39
CA VAL A 22 -9.08 10.62 -21.74
C VAL A 22 -8.87 11.99 -21.08
N VAL A 23 -7.81 12.14 -20.28
CA VAL A 23 -7.47 13.41 -19.62
C VAL A 23 -7.15 14.49 -20.66
N ALA A 24 -6.28 14.22 -21.63
CA ALA A 24 -5.92 15.16 -22.68
C ALA A 24 -7.16 15.67 -23.44
N THR A 25 -8.08 14.77 -23.80
CA THR A 25 -9.35 15.13 -24.45
C THR A 25 -10.21 16.05 -23.59
N LEU A 26 -10.33 15.77 -22.28
CA LEU A 26 -11.08 16.62 -21.36
C LEU A 26 -10.48 18.04 -21.26
N PHE A 27 -9.15 18.15 -21.29
CA PHE A 27 -8.45 19.43 -21.29
C PHE A 27 -8.65 20.19 -22.60
N GLU A 28 -8.45 19.54 -23.74
CA GLU A 28 -8.62 20.13 -25.07
C GLU A 28 -10.03 20.69 -25.28
N ARG A 29 -11.04 20.01 -24.73
CA ARG A 29 -12.45 20.41 -24.82
C ARG A 29 -12.90 21.41 -23.74
N GLY A 30 -12.04 21.72 -22.77
CA GLY A 30 -12.39 22.58 -21.62
C GLY A 30 -13.42 21.95 -20.68
N GLU A 31 -13.54 20.62 -20.65
CA GLU A 31 -14.57 19.87 -19.91
C GLU A 31 -14.15 19.47 -18.48
N VAL A 32 -12.92 19.79 -18.08
CA VAL A 32 -12.33 19.40 -16.78
C VAL A 32 -13.18 19.84 -15.58
N GLY A 33 -13.74 21.06 -15.61
CA GLY A 33 -14.59 21.57 -14.52
C GLY A 33 -15.89 20.77 -14.35
N THR A 34 -16.52 20.43 -15.47
CA THR A 34 -17.72 19.57 -15.52
C THR A 34 -17.38 18.17 -15.03
N PHE A 35 -16.30 17.59 -15.54
CA PHE A 35 -15.81 16.27 -15.12
C PHE A 35 -15.57 16.21 -13.61
N ASN A 36 -14.81 17.14 -13.03
CA ASN A 36 -14.52 17.17 -11.60
C ASN A 36 -15.78 17.30 -10.74
N THR A 37 -16.76 18.07 -11.21
CA THR A 37 -18.05 18.23 -10.52
C THR A 37 -18.84 16.92 -10.51
N LEU A 38 -18.92 16.25 -11.66
CA LEU A 38 -19.76 15.08 -11.85
C LEU A 38 -19.15 13.79 -11.30
N MET A 39 -17.82 13.66 -11.32
CA MET A 39 -17.11 12.50 -10.79
C MET A 39 -17.26 12.32 -9.27
N ARG A 40 -17.66 13.36 -8.53
CA ARG A 40 -18.04 13.21 -7.11
C ARG A 40 -19.23 12.27 -6.91
N TYR A 41 -20.13 12.19 -7.88
CA TYR A 41 -21.32 11.33 -7.81
C TYR A 41 -21.06 9.89 -8.28
N VAL A 42 -19.94 9.65 -8.98
CA VAL A 42 -19.52 8.31 -9.39
C VAL A 42 -18.82 7.63 -8.22
N SER A 43 -19.58 7.11 -7.26
CA SER A 43 -19.03 6.49 -6.02
C SER A 43 -19.38 5.02 -5.84
N THR A 44 -20.30 4.50 -6.65
CA THR A 44 -20.84 3.15 -6.52
C THR A 44 -20.89 2.48 -7.89
N ALA A 45 -20.37 1.26 -8.00
CA ALA A 45 -20.38 0.46 -9.22
C ALA A 45 -21.83 0.14 -9.63
N GLY A 46 -22.13 0.22 -10.93
CA GLY A 46 -23.46 -0.06 -11.47
C GLY A 46 -24.50 1.05 -11.24
N ALA A 47 -24.18 2.13 -10.50
CA ALA A 47 -25.07 3.28 -10.38
C ALA A 47 -25.21 4.03 -11.73
N PRO A 48 -26.37 4.64 -12.02
CA PRO A 48 -26.53 5.49 -13.19
C PRO A 48 -25.48 6.61 -13.19
N LEU A 49 -24.80 6.77 -14.33
CA LEU A 49 -23.85 7.86 -14.52
C LEU A 49 -24.61 9.19 -14.65
N PRO A 50 -24.10 10.29 -14.06
CA PRO A 50 -24.77 11.57 -14.10
C PRO A 50 -24.97 12.09 -15.53
N ASP A 51 -26.09 12.80 -15.72
CA ASP A 51 -26.37 13.52 -16.96
C ASP A 51 -25.31 14.61 -17.19
N GLY A 52 -24.94 14.82 -18.46
CA GLY A 52 -23.91 15.79 -18.82
C GLY A 52 -22.47 15.35 -18.52
N LEU A 53 -22.24 14.11 -18.05
CA LEU A 53 -20.88 13.56 -17.99
C LEU A 53 -20.29 13.47 -19.40
N PRO A 54 -19.10 14.06 -19.66
CA PRO A 54 -18.45 14.01 -20.97
C PRO A 54 -18.34 12.58 -21.51
N ASP A 55 -18.55 12.42 -22.81
CA ASP A 55 -18.62 11.09 -23.44
C ASP A 55 -17.31 10.30 -23.27
N VAL A 56 -16.16 10.97 -23.33
CA VAL A 56 -14.85 10.34 -23.13
C VAL A 56 -14.70 9.78 -21.71
N ALA A 57 -15.23 10.46 -20.69
CA ALA A 57 -15.23 9.97 -19.32
C ALA A 57 -16.24 8.81 -19.14
N ARG A 58 -17.40 8.90 -19.79
CA ARG A 58 -18.41 7.82 -19.79
C ARG A 58 -17.86 6.55 -20.44
N GLU A 59 -17.15 6.66 -21.56
CA GLU A 59 -16.51 5.56 -22.25
C GLU A 59 -15.41 4.93 -21.40
N TYR A 60 -14.53 5.75 -20.81
CA TYR A 60 -13.52 5.29 -19.86
C TYR A 60 -14.13 4.48 -18.69
N LEU A 61 -15.18 5.00 -18.06
CA LEU A 61 -15.85 4.31 -16.93
C LEU A 61 -16.48 2.98 -17.35
N ARG A 62 -17.02 2.89 -18.58
CA ARG A 62 -17.54 1.63 -19.12
C ARG A 62 -16.42 0.63 -19.42
N ALA A 63 -15.37 1.07 -20.10
CA ALA A 63 -14.24 0.25 -20.51
C ALA A 63 -13.47 -0.33 -19.31
N THR A 64 -13.46 0.36 -18.18
CA THR A 64 -12.75 -0.03 -16.96
C THR A 64 -13.67 -0.54 -15.85
N SER A 65 -14.93 -0.84 -16.17
CA SER A 65 -15.92 -1.28 -15.17
C SER A 65 -15.78 -2.74 -14.75
N VAL A 66 -15.10 -3.55 -15.56
CA VAL A 66 -14.95 -5.00 -15.35
C VAL A 66 -13.49 -5.30 -15.06
N PRO A 67 -13.18 -6.10 -14.02
CA PRO A 67 -11.81 -6.53 -13.77
C PRO A 67 -11.30 -7.44 -14.90
N PRO A 68 -9.98 -7.69 -14.98
CA PRO A 68 -9.42 -8.56 -16.00
C PRO A 68 -10.06 -9.95 -16.04
N ALA A 69 -10.21 -10.53 -17.23
CA ALA A 69 -10.84 -11.85 -17.40
C ALA A 69 -10.07 -13.01 -16.74
N TRP A 70 -8.80 -12.81 -16.42
CA TRP A 70 -7.96 -13.80 -15.75
C TRP A 70 -8.11 -13.83 -14.22
N VAL A 71 -8.95 -12.96 -13.65
CA VAL A 71 -9.18 -12.93 -12.20
C VAL A 71 -9.78 -14.24 -11.71
N ASP A 72 -9.09 -14.84 -10.74
CA ASP A 72 -9.51 -16.01 -9.98
C ASP A 72 -10.15 -15.53 -8.68
N TRP A 73 -11.46 -15.71 -8.60
CA TRP A 73 -12.26 -15.28 -7.45
C TRP A 73 -11.96 -16.07 -6.18
N ALA A 74 -11.48 -17.32 -6.30
CA ALA A 74 -11.08 -18.10 -5.14
C ALA A 74 -9.73 -17.64 -4.57
N GLU A 75 -8.82 -17.13 -5.42
CA GLU A 75 -7.60 -16.44 -4.96
C GLU A 75 -7.94 -15.10 -4.30
N MET A 76 -8.84 -14.32 -4.90
CA MET A 76 -9.31 -13.04 -4.31
C MET A 76 -9.95 -13.24 -2.94
N GLU A 77 -10.76 -14.29 -2.78
CA GLU A 77 -11.36 -14.62 -1.49
C GLU A 77 -10.31 -15.04 -0.46
N ARG A 78 -9.29 -15.80 -0.85
CA ARG A 78 -8.16 -16.13 0.03
C ARG A 78 -7.39 -14.87 0.46
N ALA A 79 -7.17 -13.93 -0.46
CA ALA A 79 -6.54 -12.64 -0.16
C ALA A 79 -7.37 -11.83 0.83
N ARG A 80 -8.70 -11.85 0.68
CA ARG A 80 -9.64 -11.18 1.59
C ARG A 80 -9.57 -11.77 3.00
N LEU A 81 -9.60 -13.10 3.13
CA LEU A 81 -9.49 -13.77 4.42
C LEU A 81 -8.14 -13.50 5.07
N PHE A 82 -7.05 -13.57 4.30
CA PHE A 82 -5.73 -13.19 4.78
C PHE A 82 -5.70 -11.73 5.28
N PHE A 83 -6.32 -10.79 4.56
CA PHE A 83 -6.43 -9.41 5.01
C PHE A 83 -7.21 -9.28 6.31
N ILE A 84 -8.34 -9.98 6.47
CA ILE A 84 -9.16 -9.92 7.69
C ILE A 84 -8.34 -10.38 8.91
N ASP A 85 -7.57 -11.44 8.76
CA ASP A 85 -6.74 -11.99 9.84
C ASP A 85 -5.59 -11.05 10.20
N ASN A 86 -5.13 -10.22 9.27
CA ASN A 86 -3.92 -9.41 9.41
C ASN A 86 -4.15 -7.88 9.28
N ASN A 87 -5.39 -7.39 9.30
CA ASN A 87 -5.73 -6.03 8.88
C ASN A 87 -5.00 -4.92 9.66
N VAL A 88 -4.82 -5.09 10.97
CA VAL A 88 -4.08 -4.15 11.82
C VAL A 88 -2.62 -4.12 11.40
N HIS A 89 -1.99 -5.29 11.25
CA HIS A 89 -0.58 -5.39 10.84
C HIS A 89 -0.36 -4.86 9.42
N ILE A 90 -1.27 -5.13 8.49
CA ILE A 90 -1.25 -4.59 7.13
C ILE A 90 -1.36 -3.07 7.17
N SER A 91 -2.27 -2.53 7.97
CA SER A 91 -2.41 -1.07 8.14
C SER A 91 -1.16 -0.44 8.74
N THR A 92 -0.52 -1.10 9.69
CA THR A 92 0.78 -0.71 10.26
C THR A 92 1.87 -0.72 9.19
N ALA A 93 1.99 -1.79 8.41
CA ALA A 93 2.97 -1.91 7.34
C ALA A 93 2.78 -0.85 6.24
N LEU A 94 1.54 -0.58 5.83
CA LEU A 94 1.24 0.49 4.87
C LEU A 94 1.65 1.86 5.42
N SER A 95 1.33 2.14 6.69
CA SER A 95 1.56 3.41 7.35
C SER A 95 3.05 3.70 7.62
N PHE A 96 3.77 2.73 8.20
CA PHE A 96 5.10 2.96 8.75
C PHE A 96 6.22 2.33 7.91
N ALA A 97 5.90 1.54 6.88
CA ALA A 97 6.88 1.01 5.94
C ALA A 97 6.64 1.50 4.51
N SER A 98 5.45 1.25 3.96
CA SER A 98 5.17 1.48 2.54
C SER A 98 5.15 2.96 2.18
N MET A 99 4.53 3.80 3.02
CA MET A 99 4.53 5.26 2.83
C MET A 99 5.95 5.86 2.93
N PRO A 100 6.75 5.60 3.98
CA PRO A 100 8.15 6.03 4.00
C PRO A 100 9.01 5.45 2.87
N ALA A 101 8.72 4.23 2.40
CA ALA A 101 9.43 3.65 1.26
C ALA A 101 9.22 4.44 -0.05
N CYS A 102 8.06 5.07 -0.23
CA CYS A 102 7.86 6.01 -1.34
C CYS A 102 8.75 7.25 -1.22
N TYR A 103 9.08 7.67 0.01
CA TYR A 103 9.85 8.90 0.27
C TYR A 103 11.36 8.69 0.12
N VAL A 104 11.86 7.45 0.22
CA VAL A 104 13.27 7.14 -0.08
C VAL A 104 13.55 7.09 -1.58
N VAL A 105 12.56 7.25 -2.45
CA VAL A 105 12.73 7.32 -3.90
C VAL A 105 12.64 8.79 -4.33
N PRO A 106 13.76 9.50 -4.58
CA PRO A 106 13.78 10.96 -4.70
C PRO A 106 12.84 11.53 -5.75
N HIS A 107 12.73 10.92 -6.93
CA HIS A 107 11.83 11.42 -7.98
C HIS A 107 10.35 11.22 -7.60
N VAL A 108 10.02 10.11 -6.94
CA VAL A 108 8.68 9.89 -6.38
C VAL A 108 8.39 10.90 -5.27
N ALA A 109 9.31 11.11 -4.32
CA ALA A 109 9.16 12.11 -3.26
C ALA A 109 8.93 13.52 -3.82
N ARG A 110 9.70 13.91 -4.86
CA ARG A 110 9.49 15.17 -5.58
C ARG A 110 8.11 15.24 -6.22
N LEU A 111 7.66 14.17 -6.88
CA LEU A 111 6.32 14.12 -7.47
C LEU A 111 5.23 14.34 -6.41
N LEU A 112 5.34 13.65 -5.28
CA LEU A 112 4.38 13.73 -4.18
C LEU A 112 4.34 15.13 -3.53
N SER A 113 5.50 15.77 -3.41
CA SER A 113 5.62 17.15 -2.95
C SER A 113 5.03 18.15 -3.95
N ALA A 114 5.29 17.98 -5.24
CA ALA A 114 4.82 18.88 -6.29
C ALA A 114 3.30 18.88 -6.49
N THR A 115 2.63 17.76 -6.22
CA THR A 115 1.17 17.61 -6.44
C THR A 115 0.34 18.07 -5.24
N HIS A 116 0.92 18.75 -4.25
CA HIS A 116 0.23 19.22 -3.03
C HIS A 116 -0.50 18.11 -2.25
N GLY A 117 -0.21 16.84 -2.55
CA GLY A 117 -0.94 15.69 -2.01
C GLY A 117 -0.78 15.54 -0.50
N LEU A 118 0.20 16.21 0.09
CA LEU A 118 0.51 16.20 1.52
C LEU A 118 0.30 17.56 2.20
N ASP A 119 -0.33 18.54 1.52
CA ASP A 119 -0.91 19.70 2.22
C ASP A 119 -2.05 19.25 3.16
N TYR A 120 -2.60 18.05 2.92
CA TYR A 120 -3.59 17.37 3.76
C TYR A 120 -3.20 15.90 4.01
N PRO A 121 -2.15 15.62 4.80
CA PRO A 121 -1.57 14.29 4.91
C PRO A 121 -2.55 13.29 5.55
N SER A 122 -3.38 13.77 6.49
CA SER A 122 -4.46 12.98 7.11
C SER A 122 -5.49 12.46 6.10
N LYS A 123 -5.88 13.32 5.15
CA LYS A 123 -6.86 12.97 4.10
C LYS A 123 -6.28 11.94 3.15
N ARG A 124 -5.05 12.13 2.68
CA ARG A 124 -4.38 11.20 1.77
C ARG A 124 -4.20 9.82 2.39
N MET A 125 -3.79 9.77 3.66
CA MET A 125 -3.67 8.52 4.39
C MET A 125 -5.03 7.82 4.54
N ALA A 126 -6.08 8.57 4.86
CA ALA A 126 -7.43 8.03 4.94
C ALA A 126 -7.92 7.48 3.59
N GLU A 127 -7.60 8.14 2.46
CA GLU A 127 -7.94 7.68 1.11
C GLU A 127 -7.25 6.36 0.75
N THR A 128 -5.95 6.21 1.05
CA THR A 128 -5.20 4.95 0.84
C THR A 128 -5.75 3.81 1.70
N GLY A 129 -6.06 4.09 2.98
CA GLY A 129 -6.68 3.11 3.87
C GLY A 129 -8.08 2.68 3.38
N GLN A 130 -8.93 3.64 3.00
CA GLN A 130 -10.25 3.38 2.40
C GLN A 130 -10.14 2.51 1.15
N PHE A 131 -9.17 2.80 0.29
CA PHE A 131 -8.95 2.06 -0.95
C PHE A 131 -8.69 0.57 -0.68
N THR A 132 -7.79 0.28 0.26
CA THR A 132 -7.46 -1.10 0.67
C THR A 132 -8.67 -1.79 1.30
N VAL A 133 -9.42 -1.08 2.14
CA VAL A 133 -10.64 -1.63 2.73
C VAL A 133 -11.70 -1.90 1.66
N HIS A 134 -11.91 -1.00 0.69
CA HIS A 134 -12.83 -1.22 -0.40
C HIS A 134 -12.47 -2.46 -1.23
N LEU A 135 -11.18 -2.67 -1.52
CA LEU A 135 -10.69 -3.86 -2.23
C LEU A 135 -11.05 -5.15 -1.48
N MET A 136 -10.92 -5.14 -0.16
CA MET A 136 -11.07 -6.33 0.68
C MET A 136 -12.51 -6.55 1.16
N ARG A 137 -13.49 -5.86 0.56
CA ARG A 137 -14.90 -6.17 0.80
C ARG A 137 -15.37 -7.30 -0.13
N PRO A 138 -16.31 -8.15 0.31
CA PRO A 138 -16.91 -9.18 -0.55
C PRO A 138 -17.53 -8.59 -1.83
N ASP A 139 -18.09 -7.39 -1.73
CA ASP A 139 -18.78 -6.67 -2.82
C ASP A 139 -17.84 -5.81 -3.70
N ALA A 140 -16.51 -5.91 -3.54
CA ALA A 140 -15.55 -4.99 -4.16
C ALA A 140 -15.73 -4.84 -5.69
N PHE A 141 -16.02 -5.96 -6.36
CA PHE A 141 -16.16 -6.02 -7.82
C PHE A 141 -17.61 -6.21 -8.29
N GLU A 142 -18.57 -6.13 -7.37
CA GLU A 142 -20.00 -6.28 -7.67
C GLU A 142 -20.68 -4.93 -7.89
N ALA A 143 -21.87 -4.94 -8.51
CA ALA A 143 -22.73 -3.77 -8.53
C ALA A 143 -23.11 -3.38 -7.08
N GLY A 144 -23.04 -2.10 -6.75
CA GLY A 144 -23.14 -1.62 -5.36
C GLY A 144 -21.79 -1.46 -4.64
N GLY A 145 -20.73 -2.09 -5.17
CA GLY A 145 -19.37 -1.98 -4.65
C GLY A 145 -18.76 -0.58 -4.83
N ARG A 146 -17.77 -0.26 -4.00
CA ARG A 146 -17.08 1.06 -4.02
C ARG A 146 -15.65 1.00 -4.56
N PHE A 147 -15.08 -0.18 -4.73
CA PHE A 147 -13.69 -0.34 -5.13
C PHE A 147 -13.44 0.06 -6.58
N VAL A 148 -14.22 -0.47 -7.53
CA VAL A 148 -14.03 -0.16 -8.97
C VAL A 148 -14.08 1.35 -9.25
N PRO A 149 -15.10 2.12 -8.80
CA PRO A 149 -15.09 3.58 -8.96
C PRO A 149 -13.91 4.28 -8.30
N ALA A 150 -13.44 3.79 -7.15
CA ALA A 150 -12.27 4.34 -6.47
C ALA A 150 -10.99 4.11 -7.31
N ALA A 151 -10.78 2.90 -7.83
CA ALA A 151 -9.65 2.57 -8.69
C ALA A 151 -9.67 3.36 -10.01
N GLN A 152 -10.84 3.50 -10.63
CA GLN A 152 -11.03 4.33 -11.81
C GLN A 152 -10.62 5.80 -11.57
N LYS A 153 -10.97 6.35 -10.41
CA LYS A 153 -10.57 7.71 -10.02
C LYS A 153 -9.08 7.85 -9.77
N VAL A 154 -8.46 6.87 -9.11
CA VAL A 154 -7.00 6.87 -8.89
C VAL A 154 -6.25 6.82 -10.23
N ARG A 155 -6.68 5.98 -11.16
CA ARG A 155 -6.09 5.90 -12.51
C ARG A 155 -6.20 7.22 -13.28
N LEU A 156 -7.36 7.89 -13.25
CA LEU A 156 -7.52 9.22 -13.85
C LEU A 156 -6.73 10.31 -13.10
N LEU A 157 -6.57 10.19 -11.78
CA LEU A 157 -5.72 11.09 -10.99
C LEU A 157 -4.27 10.98 -11.44
N HIS A 158 -3.74 9.77 -11.63
CA HIS A 158 -2.40 9.57 -12.16
C HIS A 158 -2.23 10.20 -13.54
N ALA A 159 -3.16 9.97 -14.47
CA ALA A 159 -3.13 10.60 -15.80
C ALA A 159 -3.21 12.14 -15.71
N SER A 160 -4.03 12.67 -14.80
CA SER A 160 -4.16 14.12 -14.58
C SER A 160 -2.86 14.72 -14.05
N ILE A 161 -2.20 14.06 -13.10
CA ILE A 161 -0.89 14.50 -12.58
C ILE A 161 0.14 14.54 -13.70
N ARG A 162 0.20 13.50 -14.54
CA ARG A 162 1.13 13.43 -15.68
C ARG A 162 0.90 14.57 -16.65
N HIS A 163 -0.35 14.77 -17.06
CA HIS A 163 -0.74 15.87 -17.94
C HIS A 163 -0.38 17.25 -17.37
N HIS A 164 -0.66 17.50 -16.08
CA HIS A 164 -0.34 18.77 -15.44
C HIS A 164 1.16 19.04 -15.34
N LEU A 165 1.94 18.05 -14.89
CA LEU A 165 3.38 18.20 -14.71
C LEU A 165 4.09 18.48 -16.04
N GLU A 166 3.68 17.81 -17.11
CA GLU A 166 4.23 18.03 -18.46
C GLU A 166 3.80 19.39 -19.02
N ARG A 167 2.52 19.76 -18.90
CA ARG A 167 1.99 21.02 -19.44
C ARG A 167 2.52 22.26 -18.72
N GLU A 168 2.83 22.15 -17.44
CA GLU A 168 3.33 23.26 -16.60
C GLU A 168 4.85 23.35 -16.55
N ASP A 169 5.58 22.47 -17.26
CA ASP A 169 7.04 22.39 -17.25
C ASP A 169 7.61 22.23 -15.83
N ARG A 170 6.90 21.46 -14.99
CA ARG A 170 7.25 21.22 -13.58
C ARG A 170 7.97 19.89 -13.36
N TRP A 171 8.30 19.19 -14.44
CA TRP A 171 8.92 17.87 -14.41
C TRP A 171 9.90 17.70 -15.56
N ASP A 172 11.14 17.34 -15.24
CA ASP A 172 12.18 17.06 -16.24
C ASP A 172 12.03 15.62 -16.76
N THR A 173 11.20 15.44 -17.79
CA THR A 173 10.96 14.14 -18.40
C THR A 173 12.21 13.51 -19.01
N ALA A 174 13.20 14.33 -19.42
CA ALA A 174 14.43 13.81 -20.03
C ALA A 174 15.32 13.12 -18.98
N VAL A 175 15.35 13.65 -17.76
CA VAL A 175 16.16 13.10 -16.65
C VAL A 175 15.37 12.10 -15.81
N LEU A 176 14.12 12.41 -15.50
CA LEU A 176 13.31 11.63 -14.55
C LEU A 176 12.43 10.57 -15.24
N GLY A 177 12.28 10.62 -16.56
CA GLY A 177 11.30 9.82 -17.30
C GLY A 177 9.89 10.41 -17.20
N THR A 178 8.90 9.73 -17.75
CA THR A 178 7.49 10.13 -17.63
C THR A 178 7.10 10.15 -16.15
N PRO A 179 6.44 11.20 -15.62
CA PRO A 179 5.94 11.17 -14.25
C PRO A 179 5.02 9.95 -14.07
N ILE A 180 4.98 9.29 -12.91
CA ILE A 180 4.14 8.08 -12.67
C ILE A 180 4.22 7.08 -13.85
N CYS A 181 5.43 6.80 -14.31
CA CYS A 181 5.67 5.85 -15.40
C CYS A 181 5.32 4.42 -15.01
N GLN A 182 5.30 3.50 -15.97
CA GLN A 182 5.02 2.09 -15.73
C GLN A 182 6.01 1.45 -14.73
N GLU A 183 7.29 1.85 -14.74
CA GLU A 183 8.27 1.36 -13.75
C GLU A 183 7.84 1.75 -12.34
N ASP A 184 7.47 3.02 -12.13
CA ASP A 184 7.00 3.53 -10.83
C ASP A 184 5.64 2.96 -10.43
N MET A 185 4.74 2.71 -11.38
CA MET A 185 3.45 2.08 -11.09
C MET A 185 3.63 0.63 -10.60
N ILE A 186 4.55 -0.13 -11.21
CA ILE A 186 4.92 -1.48 -10.73
C ILE A 186 5.64 -1.37 -9.37
N GLY A 187 6.56 -0.42 -9.19
CA GLY A 187 7.22 -0.15 -7.90
C GLY A 187 6.22 0.13 -6.79
N GLY A 188 5.23 0.99 -7.06
CA GLY A 188 4.10 1.25 -6.17
C GLY A 188 3.32 -0.03 -5.85
N GLN A 189 3.00 -0.86 -6.85
CA GLN A 189 2.35 -2.15 -6.60
C GLN A 189 3.19 -3.04 -5.67
N MET A 190 4.53 -3.04 -5.78
CA MET A 190 5.40 -3.81 -4.88
C MET A 190 5.38 -3.26 -3.45
N PHE A 191 5.32 -1.93 -3.28
CA PHE A 191 5.19 -1.31 -1.95
C PHE A 191 3.90 -1.70 -1.25
N PHE A 192 2.78 -1.81 -1.98
CA PHE A 192 1.50 -2.24 -1.39
C PHE A 192 1.38 -3.75 -1.14
N SER A 193 2.23 -4.55 -1.80
CA SER A 193 2.16 -6.02 -1.78
C SER A 193 3.34 -6.65 -1.06
N LEU A 194 4.45 -6.89 -1.76
CA LEU A 194 5.62 -7.59 -1.22
C LEU A 194 6.20 -6.88 0.01
N LEU A 195 6.34 -5.56 -0.02
CA LEU A 195 6.88 -4.81 1.12
C LEU A 195 5.98 -4.89 2.36
N VAL A 196 4.66 -4.98 2.17
CA VAL A 196 3.72 -5.24 3.28
C VAL A 196 3.99 -6.62 3.88
N LEU A 197 4.14 -7.66 3.04
CA LEU A 197 4.47 -9.01 3.51
C LEU A 197 5.81 -9.04 4.25
N ASP A 198 6.86 -8.40 3.72
CA ASP A 198 8.15 -8.25 4.40
C ASP A 198 8.00 -7.57 5.76
N SER A 199 7.15 -6.55 5.85
CA SER A 199 6.90 -5.80 7.08
C SER A 199 6.18 -6.65 8.11
N LEU A 200 5.19 -7.44 7.70
CA LEU A 200 4.51 -8.40 8.58
C LEU A 200 5.49 -9.42 9.13
N ASP A 201 6.39 -9.97 8.30
CA ASP A 201 7.44 -10.89 8.76
C ASP A 201 8.43 -10.21 9.73
N ARG A 202 8.86 -8.97 9.45
CA ARG A 202 9.69 -8.16 10.37
C ARG A 202 9.02 -7.84 11.71
N LEU A 203 7.68 -7.80 11.73
CA LEU A 203 6.88 -7.64 12.94
C LEU A 203 6.64 -8.97 13.67
N GLY A 204 7.10 -10.09 13.11
CA GLY A 204 6.92 -11.43 13.67
C GLY A 204 5.58 -12.07 13.35
N VAL A 205 4.78 -11.52 12.42
CA VAL A 205 3.48 -12.05 12.05
C VAL A 205 3.62 -13.37 11.31
N HIS A 206 2.89 -14.39 11.74
CA HIS A 206 2.87 -15.69 11.10
C HIS A 206 1.89 -15.72 9.93
N MET A 207 2.43 -15.96 8.73
CA MET A 207 1.68 -16.03 7.48
C MET A 207 1.88 -17.38 6.80
N SER A 208 0.85 -17.89 6.13
CA SER A 208 0.99 -19.02 5.21
C SER A 208 1.53 -18.56 3.86
N VAL A 209 2.22 -19.45 3.14
CA VAL A 209 2.65 -19.19 1.75
C VAL A 209 1.46 -18.85 0.87
N GLU A 210 0.37 -19.61 0.98
CA GLU A 210 -0.83 -19.41 0.18
C GLU A 210 -1.50 -18.05 0.49
N GLY A 211 -1.48 -17.60 1.74
CA GLY A 211 -2.01 -16.30 2.13
C GLY A 211 -1.18 -15.15 1.58
N ALA A 212 0.15 -15.26 1.65
CA ALA A 212 1.08 -14.28 1.09
C ALA A 212 0.95 -14.18 -0.45
N GLU A 213 0.88 -15.32 -1.14
CA GLU A 213 0.66 -15.38 -2.59
C GLU A 213 -0.69 -14.78 -2.99
N ALA A 214 -1.76 -15.10 -2.25
CA ALA A 214 -3.09 -14.53 -2.51
C ALA A 214 -3.12 -13.02 -2.28
N TYR A 215 -2.49 -12.51 -1.21
CA TYR A 215 -2.40 -11.07 -0.97
C TYR A 215 -1.65 -10.34 -2.10
N PHE A 216 -0.52 -10.90 -2.56
CA PHE A 216 0.19 -10.39 -3.73
C PHE A 216 -0.66 -10.45 -5.01
N TYR A 217 -1.41 -11.55 -5.21
CA TYR A 217 -2.33 -11.72 -6.33
C TYR A 217 -3.38 -10.62 -6.38
N ALA A 218 -4.00 -10.28 -5.25
CA ALA A 218 -4.98 -9.20 -5.18
C ALA A 218 -4.40 -7.86 -5.67
N TRP A 219 -3.16 -7.53 -5.30
CA TRP A 219 -2.50 -6.31 -5.78
C TRP A 219 -2.09 -6.35 -7.25
N ARG A 220 -1.85 -7.53 -7.84
CA ARG A 220 -1.73 -7.67 -9.30
C ARG A 220 -3.04 -7.31 -10.01
N VAL A 221 -4.17 -7.75 -9.45
CA VAL A 221 -5.51 -7.37 -9.97
C VAL A 221 -5.70 -5.86 -9.89
N VAL A 222 -5.33 -5.23 -8.77
CA VAL A 222 -5.35 -3.77 -8.64
C VAL A 222 -4.48 -3.10 -9.71
N GLY A 223 -3.24 -3.55 -9.90
CA GLY A 223 -2.34 -2.99 -10.91
C GLY A 223 -2.95 -3.00 -12.31
N ALA A 224 -3.57 -4.12 -12.71
CA ALA A 224 -4.24 -4.23 -14.00
C ALA A 224 -5.38 -3.21 -14.17
N ILE A 225 -6.17 -2.98 -13.12
CA ILE A 225 -7.26 -2.00 -13.13
C ILE A 225 -6.71 -0.57 -13.21
N LEU A 226 -5.59 -0.31 -12.52
CA LEU A 226 -4.88 0.96 -12.53
C LEU A 226 -4.10 1.24 -13.82
N GLY A 227 -4.07 0.31 -14.78
CA GLY A 227 -3.41 0.51 -16.08
C GLY A 227 -1.94 0.08 -16.11
N VAL A 228 -1.49 -0.74 -15.16
CA VAL A 228 -0.16 -1.35 -15.20
C VAL A 228 -0.07 -2.35 -16.36
N ASP A 229 1.03 -2.31 -17.10
CA ASP A 229 1.33 -3.27 -18.16
C ASP A 229 1.48 -4.70 -17.57
N GLN A 230 0.59 -5.59 -17.98
CA GLN A 230 0.50 -6.96 -17.47
C GLN A 230 1.56 -7.90 -18.06
N ASP A 231 2.22 -7.51 -19.15
CA ASP A 231 3.37 -8.24 -19.70
C ASP A 231 4.66 -7.91 -18.94
N ALA A 232 4.74 -6.70 -18.36
CA ALA A 232 5.87 -6.23 -17.58
C ALA A 232 5.80 -6.57 -16.09
N VAL A 233 4.59 -6.64 -15.51
CA VAL A 233 4.40 -6.84 -14.07
C VAL A 233 4.91 -8.22 -13.60
N PRO A 234 5.56 -8.32 -12.42
CA PRO A 234 5.93 -9.60 -11.84
C PRO A 234 4.75 -10.55 -11.63
N LYS A 235 4.92 -11.82 -11.97
CA LYS A 235 3.84 -12.82 -11.94
C LYS A 235 3.73 -13.58 -10.61
N ASN A 236 4.82 -13.64 -9.86
CA ASN A 236 4.93 -14.32 -8.57
C ASN A 236 5.86 -13.55 -7.62
N LEU A 237 5.94 -14.01 -6.36
CA LEU A 237 6.71 -13.34 -5.31
C LEU A 237 8.24 -13.32 -5.58
N GLU A 238 8.77 -14.32 -6.26
CA GLU A 238 10.21 -14.38 -6.61
C GLU A 238 10.55 -13.33 -7.68
N GLU A 239 9.73 -13.20 -8.73
CA GLU A 239 9.87 -12.14 -9.71
C GLU A 239 9.63 -10.75 -9.08
N ALA A 240 8.69 -10.65 -8.13
CA ALA A 240 8.39 -9.41 -7.41
C ALA A 240 9.59 -8.94 -6.59
N ARG A 241 10.25 -9.88 -5.87
CA ARG A 241 11.51 -9.62 -5.15
C ARG A 241 12.58 -9.10 -6.09
N ARG A 242 12.82 -9.79 -7.21
CA ARG A 242 13.81 -9.36 -8.20
C ARG A 242 13.54 -7.95 -8.74
N PHE A 243 12.28 -7.65 -9.06
CA PHE A 243 11.89 -6.32 -9.52
C PHE A 243 12.12 -5.27 -8.44
N LEU A 244 11.62 -5.52 -7.22
CA LEU A 244 11.69 -4.56 -6.12
C LEU A 244 13.14 -4.25 -5.74
N ASP A 245 14.00 -5.27 -5.64
CA ASP A 245 15.41 -5.05 -5.31
C ASP A 245 16.10 -4.20 -6.39
N LEU A 246 15.87 -4.50 -7.68
CA LEU A 246 16.45 -3.73 -8.77
C LEU A 246 15.91 -2.29 -8.77
N TYR A 247 14.60 -2.10 -8.61
CA TYR A 247 13.96 -0.79 -8.51
C TYR A 247 14.56 0.04 -7.36
N MET A 248 14.70 -0.56 -6.18
CA MET A 248 15.28 0.10 -5.02
C MET A 248 16.76 0.44 -5.25
N ILE A 249 17.58 -0.47 -5.77
CA ILE A 249 19.00 -0.20 -6.05
C ILE A 249 19.18 0.96 -7.03
N ARG A 250 18.30 1.06 -8.03
CA ARG A 250 18.37 2.10 -9.07
C ARG A 250 17.99 3.47 -8.54
N HIS A 251 17.02 3.54 -7.64
CA HIS A 251 16.33 4.80 -7.34
C HIS A 251 16.37 5.24 -5.89
N MET A 252 16.66 4.36 -4.92
CA MET A 252 16.62 4.75 -3.52
C MET A 252 17.77 5.70 -3.15
N GLY A 253 17.47 6.70 -2.34
CA GLY A 253 18.47 7.66 -1.88
C GLY A 253 17.87 8.79 -1.03
N PRO A 254 18.72 9.63 -0.43
CA PRO A 254 18.26 10.78 0.34
C PRO A 254 17.68 11.86 -0.58
N SER A 255 16.64 12.55 -0.10
CA SER A 255 16.10 13.75 -0.75
C SER A 255 15.52 14.74 0.27
N PRO A 256 15.66 16.06 0.04
CA PRO A 256 15.00 17.07 0.86
C PRO A 256 13.48 16.87 0.92
N GLU A 257 12.86 16.53 -0.21
CA GLU A 257 11.44 16.24 -0.30
C GLU A 257 11.09 15.02 0.54
N GLY A 258 11.84 13.92 0.43
CA GLY A 258 11.61 12.71 1.22
C GLY A 258 11.68 12.95 2.73
N ALA A 259 12.68 13.70 3.20
CA ALA A 259 12.79 14.07 4.61
C ALA A 259 11.63 14.96 5.07
N HIS A 260 11.23 15.94 4.26
CA HIS A 260 10.10 16.82 4.56
C HIS A 260 8.78 16.04 4.68
N LEU A 261 8.48 15.18 3.70
CA LEU A 261 7.26 14.37 3.69
C LEU A 261 7.23 13.38 4.87
N THR A 262 8.38 12.86 5.27
CA THR A 262 8.50 11.98 6.44
C THR A 262 8.25 12.73 7.74
N GLY A 263 8.77 13.94 7.89
CA GLY A 263 8.47 14.81 9.03
C GLY A 263 6.97 15.06 9.18
N GLN A 264 6.30 15.47 8.10
CA GLN A 264 4.85 15.66 8.10
C GLN A 264 4.06 14.39 8.45
N LEU A 265 4.56 13.22 8.04
CA LEU A 265 3.95 11.93 8.35
C LEU A 265 4.09 11.59 9.85
N ILE A 266 5.26 11.84 10.43
CA ILE A 266 5.50 11.65 11.87
C ILE A 266 4.61 12.59 12.68
N ASP A 267 4.60 13.88 12.36
CA ASP A 267 3.77 14.90 13.02
C ASP A 267 2.29 14.48 13.01
N LEU A 268 1.79 14.01 11.85
CA LEU A 268 0.42 13.52 11.71
C LEU A 268 0.12 12.34 12.66
N TYR A 269 1.02 11.37 12.76
CA TYR A 269 0.78 10.20 13.63
C TYR A 269 0.85 10.58 15.11
N GLU A 270 1.75 11.47 15.50
CA GLU A 270 1.86 11.95 16.88
C GLU A 270 0.61 12.77 17.29
N GLU A 271 0.03 13.57 16.39
CA GLU A 271 -1.24 14.27 16.65
C GLU A 271 -2.44 13.33 16.85
N VAL A 272 -2.42 12.18 16.19
CA VAL A 272 -3.51 11.18 16.22
C VAL A 272 -3.42 10.27 17.44
N VAL A 273 -2.25 10.11 18.04
CA VAL A 273 -2.00 9.29 19.24
C VAL A 273 -2.00 10.20 20.48
N PRO A 274 -3.15 10.43 21.16
CA PRO A 274 -3.16 11.31 22.32
C PRO A 274 -2.39 10.71 23.50
N GLY A 275 -1.21 11.25 23.77
CA GLY A 275 -0.43 11.02 24.99
C GLY A 275 1.06 10.89 24.69
N THR A 276 1.83 11.90 25.12
CA THR A 276 3.28 12.13 24.96
C THR A 276 4.23 10.99 25.34
N PHE A 277 3.72 9.83 25.76
CA PHE A 277 4.51 8.65 26.10
C PHE A 277 4.81 7.77 24.89
N PHE A 278 3.96 7.80 23.84
CA PHE A 278 4.07 6.90 22.69
C PHE A 278 4.57 7.58 21.41
N ASP A 279 4.64 8.90 21.34
CA ASP A 279 5.22 9.64 20.19
C ASP A 279 6.57 9.06 19.73
N PRO A 280 7.50 8.70 20.65
CA PRO A 280 8.78 8.11 20.25
C PRO A 280 8.67 6.71 19.60
N ILE A 281 7.52 6.03 19.69
CA ILE A 281 7.29 4.71 19.08
C ILE A 281 7.11 4.81 17.57
N VAL A 282 6.56 5.91 17.06
CA VAL A 282 6.33 6.11 15.62
C VAL A 282 7.65 6.08 14.88
N SER A 283 8.60 6.90 15.33
CA SER A 283 9.94 6.97 14.75
C SER A 283 10.71 5.65 14.89
N ALA A 284 10.62 5.00 16.06
CA ALA A 284 11.24 3.68 16.27
C ALA A 284 10.65 2.59 15.37
N LEU A 285 9.34 2.61 15.14
CA LEU A 285 8.66 1.65 14.27
C LEU A 285 9.00 1.86 12.81
N ILE A 286 9.02 3.12 12.33
CA ILE A 286 9.49 3.45 10.99
C ILE A 286 10.93 2.93 10.81
N ARG A 287 11.84 3.27 11.74
CA ARG A 287 13.24 2.79 11.73
C ARG A 287 13.36 1.28 11.64
N HIS A 288 12.60 0.55 12.47
CA HIS A 288 12.59 -0.90 12.45
C HIS A 288 12.13 -1.47 11.09
N LEU A 289 11.09 -0.86 10.51
CA LEU A 289 10.46 -1.39 9.30
C LEU A 289 11.19 -1.03 8.02
N ILE A 290 11.78 0.16 7.88
CA ILE A 290 12.50 0.56 6.65
C ILE A 290 14.02 0.42 6.76
N GLY A 291 14.54 0.16 7.96
CA GLY A 291 15.96 0.06 8.25
C GLY A 291 16.63 1.40 8.54
N ASP A 292 17.73 1.36 9.30
CA ASP A 292 18.40 2.55 9.82
C ASP A 292 18.92 3.47 8.70
N THR A 293 19.50 2.93 7.61
CA THR A 293 20.00 3.74 6.48
C THR A 293 18.91 4.57 5.81
N CYS A 294 17.78 3.94 5.48
CA CYS A 294 16.63 4.62 4.88
C CYS A 294 16.04 5.66 5.84
N ALA A 295 15.92 5.30 7.11
CA ALA A 295 15.40 6.21 8.13
C ALA A 295 16.31 7.42 8.36
N ASP A 296 17.64 7.24 8.31
CA ASP A 296 18.62 8.33 8.39
C ASP A 296 18.50 9.27 7.19
N TRP A 297 18.34 8.74 5.97
CA TRP A 297 18.12 9.53 4.76
C TRP A 297 16.82 10.36 4.83
N LEU A 298 15.79 9.84 5.49
CA LEU A 298 14.53 10.52 5.71
C LEU A 298 14.52 11.43 6.95
N GLY A 299 15.61 11.48 7.72
CA GLY A 299 15.70 12.31 8.93
C GLY A 299 14.80 11.83 10.09
N VAL A 300 14.43 10.55 10.12
CA VAL A 300 13.64 9.98 11.23
C VAL A 300 14.50 10.00 12.50
N PRO A 301 14.05 10.58 13.61
CA PRO A 301 14.87 10.64 14.83
C PRO A 301 15.07 9.25 15.45
N HIS A 302 16.21 9.06 16.10
CA HIS A 302 16.41 7.92 16.99
C HIS A 302 15.65 8.14 18.29
N THR A 303 15.11 7.08 18.88
CA THR A 303 14.43 7.16 20.17
C THR A 303 14.85 6.07 21.13
N ALA A 304 14.53 6.23 22.41
CA ALA A 304 14.78 5.20 23.42
C ALA A 304 14.01 3.87 23.13
N TRP A 305 13.04 3.89 22.22
CA TRP A 305 12.22 2.73 21.87
C TRP A 305 12.82 1.89 20.74
N ASP A 306 13.87 2.34 20.06
CA ASP A 306 14.52 1.60 18.95
C ASP A 306 14.93 0.18 19.39
N SER A 307 15.47 0.04 20.61
CA SER A 307 15.86 -1.26 21.17
C SER A 307 14.65 -2.12 21.56
N VAL A 308 13.56 -1.49 21.98
CA VAL A 308 12.33 -2.19 22.40
C VAL A 308 11.63 -2.78 21.18
N VAL A 309 11.43 -2.00 20.12
CA VAL A 309 10.75 -2.44 18.90
C VAL A 309 11.51 -3.60 18.22
N LYS A 310 12.86 -3.54 18.19
CA LYS A 310 13.70 -4.63 17.66
C LYS A 310 13.60 -5.92 18.48
N ALA A 311 13.39 -5.83 19.80
CA ALA A 311 13.37 -6.99 20.70
C ALA A 311 12.00 -7.69 20.81
N VAL A 312 10.90 -6.97 20.62
CA VAL A 312 9.54 -7.49 20.82
C VAL A 312 9.20 -8.71 19.92
N PRO A 313 9.47 -8.70 18.60
CA PRO A 313 9.17 -9.86 17.75
C PRO A 313 9.93 -11.12 18.17
N HIS A 314 11.20 -10.97 18.59
CA HIS A 314 12.00 -12.08 19.09
C HIS A 314 11.47 -12.64 20.41
N LEU A 315 11.02 -11.76 21.32
CA LEU A 315 10.43 -12.17 22.59
C LEU A 315 9.12 -12.95 22.38
N LEU A 316 8.25 -12.45 21.49
CA LEU A 316 7.00 -13.12 21.14
C LEU A 316 7.25 -14.49 20.50
N GLY A 317 8.19 -14.60 19.55
CA GLY A 317 8.52 -15.89 18.93
C GLY A 317 9.12 -16.92 19.92
N VAL A 318 9.87 -16.47 20.92
CA VAL A 318 10.36 -17.35 22.01
C VAL A 318 9.21 -17.81 22.89
N LEU A 319 8.29 -16.91 23.24
CA LEU A 319 7.12 -17.23 24.05
C LEU A 319 6.19 -18.22 23.34
N GLU A 320 5.89 -18.04 22.07
CA GLU A 320 5.08 -18.98 21.27
C GLU A 320 5.77 -20.35 21.14
N THR A 321 7.10 -20.39 21.05
CA THR A 321 7.86 -21.66 21.06
C THR A 321 7.73 -22.41 22.41
N ILE A 322 7.48 -21.69 23.50
CA ILE A 322 7.23 -22.24 24.83
C ILE A 322 5.77 -22.70 24.97
N GLU A 323 4.82 -21.99 24.34
CA GLU A 323 3.40 -22.38 24.23
C GLU A 323 3.22 -23.73 23.53
N ASP A 324 3.87 -23.92 22.37
CA ASP A 324 3.89 -25.17 21.61
C ASP A 324 4.42 -26.38 22.42
N ARG A 325 5.15 -26.12 23.52
CA ARG A 325 5.84 -27.14 24.32
C ARG A 325 5.27 -27.36 25.72
N SER A 326 4.34 -26.51 26.19
CA SER A 326 3.83 -26.61 27.56
C SER A 326 2.44 -25.98 27.72
N PRO A 327 1.45 -26.71 28.27
CA PRO A 327 0.13 -26.17 28.63
C PRO A 327 0.18 -25.02 29.65
N LEU A 328 1.26 -24.91 30.45
CA LEU A 328 1.48 -23.79 31.38
C LEU A 328 2.01 -22.53 30.67
N GLY A 329 2.66 -22.70 29.51
CA GLY A 329 3.08 -21.59 28.64
C GLY A 329 1.90 -20.82 28.08
N ALA A 330 0.87 -21.53 27.62
CA ALA A 330 -0.39 -20.96 27.15
C ALA A 330 -1.08 -20.09 28.20
N TRP A 331 -1.12 -20.52 29.48
CA TRP A 331 -1.72 -19.74 30.57
C TRP A 331 -0.94 -18.46 30.91
N ALA A 332 0.40 -18.52 30.90
CA ALA A 332 1.24 -17.35 31.16
C ALA A 332 1.18 -16.34 29.99
N LEU A 333 1.07 -16.83 28.75
CA LEU A 333 0.84 -16.04 27.55
C LEU A 333 -0.55 -15.44 27.48
N ASP A 334 -1.61 -16.11 27.95
CA ASP A 334 -2.95 -15.51 28.01
C ASP A 334 -2.96 -14.30 28.96
N ARG A 335 -2.14 -14.36 30.03
CA ARG A 335 -1.98 -13.28 31.02
C ARG A 335 -1.06 -12.15 30.55
N LEU A 336 0.03 -12.49 29.84
CA LEU A 336 0.96 -11.53 29.23
C LEU A 336 0.37 -10.91 27.95
N GLY A 337 -0.37 -11.70 27.18
CA GLY A 337 -1.23 -11.32 26.07
C GLY A 337 -2.17 -10.20 26.46
N HIS A 338 -2.78 -10.32 27.64
CA HIS A 338 -3.62 -9.27 28.24
C HIS A 338 -2.86 -7.97 28.59
N LEU A 339 -1.55 -8.05 28.84
CA LEU A 339 -0.65 -6.90 29.07
C LEU A 339 -0.07 -6.35 27.75
N THR A 340 0.17 -7.20 26.74
CA THR A 340 0.54 -6.77 25.39
C THR A 340 -0.65 -6.22 24.62
N THR A 341 -1.92 -6.55 24.93
CA THR A 341 -3.10 -5.78 24.47
C THR A 341 -3.05 -4.31 24.88
N VAL A 342 -2.33 -3.98 25.95
CA VAL A 342 -2.08 -2.57 26.34
C VAL A 342 -1.02 -1.93 25.43
N LEU A 343 -0.10 -2.72 24.88
CA LEU A 343 0.92 -2.33 23.88
C LEU A 343 0.50 -2.64 22.44
N GLU A 344 -0.64 -3.27 22.22
CA GLU A 344 -1.11 -3.64 20.89
C GLU A 344 -1.20 -2.35 20.09
N LEU A 345 -0.80 -2.41 18.83
CA LEU A 345 -1.03 -1.33 17.87
C LEU A 345 -2.51 -0.91 17.78
N SER A 346 -3.44 -1.74 18.28
CA SER A 346 -4.85 -1.41 18.52
C SER A 346 -5.06 -0.32 19.61
N SER A 347 -4.21 -0.29 20.64
CA SER A 347 -4.24 0.67 21.76
C SER A 347 -3.64 2.03 21.38
N LEU A 348 -2.69 2.05 20.42
CA LEU A 348 -2.10 3.28 19.86
C LEU A 348 -3.13 4.11 19.08
N THR A 349 -4.18 3.51 18.55
CA THR A 349 -5.21 4.21 17.77
C THR A 349 -6.46 4.59 18.57
N ARG A 350 -6.48 4.28 19.89
CA ARG A 350 -7.56 4.49 20.90
C ARG A 350 -8.76 5.34 20.44
N GLY A 351 -9.52 4.78 19.50
CA GLY A 351 -10.81 5.26 19.05
C GLY A 351 -10.89 6.64 18.38
N ARG A 352 -9.79 7.28 17.92
CA ARG A 352 -9.92 8.62 17.29
C ARG A 352 -9.43 8.83 15.86
N VAL A 353 -8.62 7.95 15.25
CA VAL A 353 -8.55 7.88 13.77
C VAL A 353 -8.27 6.43 13.36
N MET A 354 -8.89 6.02 12.25
CA MET A 354 -8.92 4.68 11.61
C MET A 354 -10.09 3.78 12.04
N HIS A 355 -11.30 4.16 11.64
CA HIS A 355 -12.48 3.26 11.55
C HIS A 355 -12.28 2.17 10.48
N TYR A 356 -11.28 1.29 10.63
CA TYR A 356 -11.02 0.20 9.68
C TYR A 356 -10.80 -1.17 10.32
N ALA A 357 -10.89 -1.29 11.65
CA ALA A 357 -10.96 -2.59 12.30
C ALA A 357 -12.38 -3.18 12.17
N ILE A 358 -12.49 -4.39 11.61
CA ILE A 358 -13.73 -5.17 11.68
C ILE A 358 -13.96 -5.51 13.17
N PRO A 359 -15.10 -5.14 13.77
CA PRO A 359 -15.39 -5.47 15.16
C PRO A 359 -15.27 -6.97 15.44
N GLU A 360 -14.61 -7.35 16.54
CA GLU A 360 -14.34 -8.75 16.92
C GLU A 360 -15.57 -9.67 16.90
N HIS A 361 -16.77 -9.14 17.14
CA HIS A 361 -18.01 -9.92 17.13
C HIS A 361 -18.41 -10.43 15.74
N LEU A 362 -17.88 -9.86 14.65
CA LEU A 362 -18.17 -10.29 13.29
C LEU A 362 -17.27 -11.45 12.81
N LYS A 363 -16.15 -11.76 13.49
CA LYS A 363 -15.22 -12.82 13.07
C LYS A 363 -15.85 -14.23 13.01
N LYS A 364 -16.83 -14.51 13.87
CA LYS A 364 -17.57 -15.80 13.87
C LYS A 364 -18.49 -15.97 12.68
N ASP A 365 -19.03 -14.88 12.14
CA ASP A 365 -19.91 -14.90 10.97
C ASP A 365 -19.14 -15.15 9.66
N PHE A 366 -17.80 -15.05 9.70
CA PHE A 366 -16.89 -15.29 8.57
C PHE A 366 -16.14 -16.64 8.63
N GLY A 367 -16.49 -17.53 9.56
CA GLY A 367 -16.06 -18.94 9.52
C GLY A 367 -14.57 -19.21 9.80
N VAL A 368 -13.88 -18.36 10.57
CA VAL A 368 -12.43 -18.48 10.82
C VAL A 368 -12.14 -19.28 12.11
N SER A 369 -11.27 -20.29 12.02
CA SER A 369 -10.64 -20.97 13.16
C SER A 369 -9.13 -21.04 12.98
N GLY A 370 -8.36 -20.56 13.97
CA GLY A 370 -6.92 -20.35 13.89
C GLY A 370 -6.06 -21.60 14.09
N SER A 371 -5.03 -21.71 13.24
CA SER A 371 -3.62 -21.99 13.51
C SER A 371 -2.97 -22.49 12.21
N VAL A 372 -1.95 -21.78 11.71
CA VAL A 372 -1.23 -22.17 10.48
C VAL A 372 -0.16 -23.23 10.85
N PRO A 373 -0.19 -24.45 10.28
CA PRO A 373 0.81 -25.47 10.56
C PRO A 373 2.23 -25.03 10.12
N ARG A 374 3.24 -25.32 10.94
CA ARG A 374 4.65 -24.93 10.77
C ARG A 374 5.28 -25.33 9.42
N THR A 375 4.71 -26.28 8.70
CA THR A 375 5.22 -26.78 7.41
C THR A 375 4.87 -25.90 6.20
N ARG A 376 4.12 -24.80 6.39
CA ARG A 376 3.70 -23.87 5.31
C ARG A 376 3.92 -22.39 5.67
N ARG A 377 4.83 -22.10 6.60
CA ARG A 377 5.15 -20.73 6.98
C ARG A 377 5.83 -20.01 5.82
N TRP A 378 5.30 -18.85 5.45
CA TRP A 378 5.94 -17.97 4.49
C TRP A 378 7.19 -17.32 5.09
N THR A 379 8.21 -17.17 4.25
CA THR A 379 9.39 -16.35 4.53
C THR A 379 9.66 -15.49 3.30
N PRO A 380 10.14 -14.24 3.47
CA PRO A 380 10.50 -13.39 2.34
C PRO A 380 11.42 -14.11 1.34
N PRO A 381 11.16 -14.02 0.02
CA PRO A 381 12.11 -14.49 -0.97
C PRO A 381 13.47 -13.79 -0.78
N ALA A 382 14.55 -14.56 -0.90
CA ALA A 382 15.91 -14.05 -0.68
C ALA A 382 16.22 -12.85 -1.59
N PRO A 383 17.02 -11.86 -1.13
CA PRO A 383 17.50 -10.77 -1.96
C PRO A 383 18.13 -11.31 -3.25
N SER A 384 17.74 -10.73 -4.37
CA SER A 384 18.16 -11.15 -5.71
C SER A 384 19.57 -10.67 -6.07
N VAL A 385 20.14 -9.78 -5.26
CA VAL A 385 21.49 -9.25 -5.43
C VAL A 385 22.34 -9.78 -4.28
N ALA A 386 23.36 -10.57 -4.60
CA ALA A 386 24.32 -11.05 -3.61
C ALA A 386 25.14 -9.88 -3.08
N SER A 387 25.35 -9.85 -1.76
CA SER A 387 26.15 -8.87 -1.01
C SER A 387 27.56 -8.69 -1.56
#